data_AF-A0A524L4F2-F1
#
_entry.id   AF-A0A524L4F2-F1
#
_cell.length_a   1.000
_cell.length_b   1.000
_cell.length_c   1.000
_cell.angle_alpha   90.00
_cell.angle_beta   90.00
_cell.angle_gamma   90.00
#
_symmetry.space_group_name_H-M   'P 1'
#
loop_
_entity.id
_entity.type
_entity.pdbx_description
1 polymer ?
#
loop_
_entity_poly.entity_id
_entity_poly.type
_entity_poly.pdbx_seq_one_letter_code
_entity_poly.pdbx_strand_id
1 'polypeptide(L)'
;MTPADPLLEDSDAAAGPEAPRQRFVLDDQGFDEVPKKYRRFYRRWKGEGDALGPNEALCPVCKIVVRSTRELRPGDRVYCMACMTRLSIVRSAAGRLEALVVY
;
A
#
# COMPACT_ATOMS: atom_id res chain seq x y z
N MET A 1 -5.49 -26.91 -27.91
CA MET A 1 -5.12 -27.18 -26.51
C MET A 1 -4.06 -26.16 -26.13
N THR A 2 -4.49 -25.06 -25.51
CA THR A 2 -3.59 -23.99 -25.04
C THR A 2 -3.19 -24.35 -23.61
N PRO A 3 -1.89 -24.45 -23.26
CA PRO A 3 -1.51 -24.65 -21.88
C PRO A 3 -1.90 -23.41 -21.07
N ALA A 4 -2.66 -23.64 -19.99
CA ALA A 4 -2.98 -22.62 -19.01
C ALA A 4 -1.67 -22.20 -18.32
N ASP A 5 -1.40 -20.91 -18.34
CA ASP A 5 -0.20 -20.28 -17.78
C ASP A 5 -0.29 -20.33 -16.23
N PRO A 6 0.56 -21.09 -15.52
CA PRO A 6 0.45 -21.34 -14.08
C PRO A 6 0.94 -20.17 -13.19
N LEU A 7 1.17 -18.99 -13.76
CA LEU A 7 1.69 -17.83 -13.01
C LEU A 7 0.60 -16.93 -12.40
N LEU A 8 -0.67 -17.31 -12.47
CA LEU A 8 -1.80 -16.52 -11.95
C LEU A 8 -2.36 -17.01 -10.60
N GLU A 9 -1.74 -17.98 -9.92
CA GLU A 9 -2.39 -18.65 -8.77
C GLU A 9 -1.86 -18.31 -7.37
N ASP A 10 -0.93 -17.38 -7.19
CA ASP A 10 -0.38 -17.11 -5.84
C ASP A 10 -0.54 -15.65 -5.39
N SER A 11 -1.73 -15.29 -4.86
CA SER A 11 -1.90 -14.12 -3.96
C SER A 11 -3.20 -14.03 -3.16
N ASP A 12 -4.25 -14.80 -3.45
CA ASP A 12 -5.55 -14.63 -2.78
C ASP A 12 -5.89 -15.73 -1.77
N ALA A 13 -4.87 -16.36 -1.18
CA ALA A 13 -5.05 -17.38 -0.16
C ALA A 13 -4.97 -16.78 1.26
N ALA A 14 -6.11 -16.88 1.96
CA ALA A 14 -6.31 -16.69 3.40
C ALA A 14 -6.52 -15.25 3.92
N ALA A 15 -7.75 -14.76 3.80
CA ALA A 15 -8.33 -13.92 4.85
C ALA A 15 -9.63 -14.58 5.32
N GLY A 16 -9.63 -15.10 6.55
CA GLY A 16 -10.86 -15.53 7.22
C GLY A 16 -11.82 -14.34 7.41
N PRO A 17 -12.99 -14.52 8.06
CA PRO A 17 -13.91 -13.41 8.35
C PRO A 17 -13.33 -12.52 9.46
N GLU A 18 -12.28 -11.79 9.11
CA GLU A 18 -11.64 -10.77 9.92
C GLU A 18 -12.57 -9.55 9.97
N ALA A 19 -12.66 -8.91 11.14
CA ALA A 19 -13.51 -7.74 11.35
C ALA A 19 -13.42 -6.74 10.18
N PRO A 20 -14.56 -6.18 9.72
CA PRO A 20 -14.61 -5.36 8.52
C PRO A 20 -13.61 -4.22 8.62
N ARG A 21 -12.68 -4.16 7.66
CA ARG A 21 -11.64 -3.13 7.60
C ARG A 21 -12.27 -1.75 7.65
N GLN A 22 -11.74 -0.87 8.50
CA GLN A 22 -12.20 0.52 8.56
C GLN A 22 -11.97 1.19 7.21
N ARG A 23 -12.97 1.96 6.76
CA ARG A 23 -12.88 2.75 5.54
C ARG A 23 -12.46 4.17 5.87
N PHE A 24 -11.55 4.70 5.06
CA PHE A 24 -10.99 6.03 5.21
C PHE A 24 -11.36 6.88 3.99
N VAL A 25 -11.78 8.11 4.23
CA VAL A 25 -11.96 9.11 3.17
C VAL A 25 -10.59 9.69 2.84
N LEU A 26 -10.25 9.72 1.55
CA LEU A 26 -8.97 10.22 1.06
C LEU A 26 -9.17 11.53 0.30
N ASP A 27 -8.57 12.60 0.81
CA ASP A 27 -8.46 13.87 0.11
C ASP A 27 -7.27 13.88 -0.85
N ASP A 28 -7.39 14.65 -1.93
CA ASP A 28 -6.28 14.92 -2.84
C ASP A 28 -5.28 15.87 -2.15
N GLN A 29 -4.04 15.43 -2.01
CA GLN A 29 -2.95 16.19 -1.38
C GLN A 29 -2.02 16.85 -2.41
N GLY A 30 -2.43 16.95 -3.68
CA GLY A 30 -1.66 17.62 -4.73
C GLY A 30 -0.44 16.84 -5.19
N PHE A 31 -0.56 15.51 -5.33
CA PHE A 31 0.52 14.67 -5.86
C PHE A 31 0.47 14.68 -7.41
N ASP A 32 1.09 15.67 -8.05
CA ASP A 32 0.99 15.85 -9.51
C ASP A 32 1.71 14.80 -10.36
N GLU A 33 2.64 14.05 -9.75
CA GLU A 33 3.45 12.99 -10.40
C GLU A 33 2.64 11.74 -10.78
N VAL A 34 1.39 11.62 -10.31
CA VAL A 34 0.47 10.52 -10.69
C VAL A 34 -0.81 11.05 -11.34
N PRO A 35 -1.47 10.24 -12.18
CA PRO A 35 -2.74 10.63 -12.80
C PRO A 35 -3.77 11.06 -11.76
N LYS A 36 -4.61 12.05 -12.10
CA LYS A 36 -5.60 12.67 -11.21
C LYS A 36 -6.45 11.68 -10.40
N LYS A 37 -6.83 10.55 -11.02
CA LYS A 37 -7.61 9.47 -10.38
C LYS A 37 -6.89 8.85 -9.18
N TYR A 38 -5.56 8.88 -9.15
CA TYR A 38 -4.75 8.21 -8.15
C TYR A 38 -4.14 9.13 -7.10
N ARG A 39 -4.17 10.45 -7.29
CA ARG A 39 -3.50 11.43 -6.41
C ARG A 39 -3.88 11.33 -4.94
N ARG A 40 -5.16 11.09 -4.65
CA ARG A 40 -5.68 10.87 -3.30
C ARG A 40 -5.02 9.70 -2.54
N PHE A 41 -4.47 8.72 -3.26
CA PHE A 41 -3.77 7.57 -2.68
C PHE A 41 -2.29 7.86 -2.39
N TYR A 42 -1.82 9.07 -2.65
CA TYR A 42 -0.43 9.44 -2.43
C TYR A 42 -0.35 10.74 -1.65
N ARG A 43 0.55 10.78 -0.68
CA ARG A 43 1.00 12.02 -0.04
C ARG A 43 2.50 12.02 0.10
N ARG A 44 3.10 13.21 0.14
CA ARG A 44 4.53 13.34 0.41
C ARG A 44 4.82 12.97 1.85
N TRP A 45 5.89 12.21 2.06
CA TRP A 45 6.41 11.92 3.40
C TRP A 45 7.05 13.19 3.97
N LYS A 46 6.68 13.56 5.20
CA LYS A 46 7.15 14.80 5.84
C LYS A 46 8.41 14.61 6.72
N GLY A 47 8.99 13.41 6.74
CA GLY A 47 10.20 13.09 7.51
C GLY A 47 9.94 12.23 8.75
N GLU A 48 10.92 12.14 9.67
CA GLU A 48 10.91 11.20 10.79
C GLU A 48 9.76 11.41 11.80
N GLY A 49 9.21 12.61 11.88
CA GLY A 49 8.03 12.95 12.70
C GLY A 49 6.69 12.69 12.03
N ASP A 50 6.68 12.20 10.78
CA ASP A 50 5.44 11.93 10.05
C ASP A 50 4.80 10.62 10.54
N ALA A 51 3.72 10.76 11.31
CA ALA A 51 2.96 9.63 11.80
C ALA A 51 2.14 9.01 10.67
N LEU A 52 2.44 7.76 10.33
CA LEU A 52 1.68 6.98 9.37
C LEU A 52 0.38 6.50 10.01
N GLY A 53 -0.75 6.80 9.36
CA GLY A 53 -2.05 6.27 9.75
C GLY A 53 -2.18 4.75 9.51
N PRO A 54 -3.22 4.10 10.05
CA PRO A 54 -3.48 2.67 9.87
C PRO A 54 -3.82 2.29 8.41
N ASN A 55 -4.07 3.27 7.55
CA ASN A 55 -4.30 3.10 6.12
C ASN A 55 -3.17 3.68 5.26
N GLU A 56 -2.02 3.98 5.87
CA GLU A 56 -0.88 4.61 5.24
C GLU A 56 0.36 3.74 5.38
N ALA A 57 1.16 3.68 4.31
CA ALA A 57 2.40 2.93 4.29
C ALA A 57 3.47 3.73 3.53
N LEU A 58 4.69 3.73 4.06
CA LEU A 58 5.82 4.40 3.42
C LEU A 58 6.45 3.49 2.37
N CYS A 59 6.55 3.96 1.12
CA CYS A 59 7.35 3.28 0.12
C CYS A 59 8.85 3.48 0.40
N PRO A 60 9.65 2.40 0.58
CA PRO A 60 11.07 2.53 0.88
C PRO A 60 11.89 3.04 -0.31
N VAL A 61 11.37 2.90 -1.54
CA VAL A 61 12.04 3.26 -2.80
C VAL A 61 11.93 4.76 -3.09
N CYS A 62 10.71 5.27 -3.30
CA CYS A 62 10.48 6.67 -3.65
C CYS A 62 10.18 7.58 -2.45
N LYS A 63 10.15 7.03 -1.23
CA LYS A 63 9.89 7.78 0.02
C LYS A 63 8.59 8.59 -0.02
N ILE A 64 7.57 8.05 -0.69
CA ILE A 64 6.21 8.60 -0.68
C ILE A 64 5.33 7.74 0.22
N VAL A 65 4.29 8.36 0.78
CA VAL A 65 3.30 7.64 1.56
C VAL A 65 2.18 7.20 0.64
N VAL A 66 2.00 5.89 0.53
CA VAL A 66 0.88 5.26 -0.15
C VAL A 66 -0.26 5.11 0.84
N ARG A 67 -1.44 5.60 0.46
CA ARG A 67 -2.66 5.60 1.25
C ARG A 67 -3.64 4.64 0.62
N SER A 68 -4.47 4.01 1.46
CA SER A 68 -5.57 3.16 1.03
C SER A 68 -6.90 3.69 1.57
N THR A 69 -7.99 3.43 0.85
CA THR A 69 -9.35 3.71 1.34
C THR A 69 -9.78 2.70 2.41
N ARG A 70 -8.99 1.65 2.62
CA ARG A 70 -9.21 0.62 3.65
C ARG A 70 -8.00 0.59 4.57
N GLU A 71 -8.23 0.16 5.80
CA GLU A 71 -7.16 -0.20 6.74
C GLU A 71 -6.17 -1.18 6.07
N LEU A 72 -4.88 -0.86 6.19
CA LEU A 72 -3.78 -1.69 5.74
C LEU A 72 -3.36 -2.61 6.88
N ARG A 73 -3.24 -3.90 6.60
CA ARG A 73 -2.81 -4.92 7.56
C ARG A 73 -1.49 -5.55 7.11
N PRO A 74 -0.65 -6.02 8.05
CA PRO A 74 0.53 -6.79 7.69
C PRO A 74 0.15 -7.98 6.80
N GLY A 75 0.89 -8.18 5.71
CA GLY A 75 0.58 -9.18 4.68
C GLY A 75 -0.16 -8.62 3.45
N ASP A 76 -0.78 -7.44 3.55
CA ASP A 76 -1.39 -6.80 2.38
C ASP A 76 -0.33 -6.46 1.32
N ARG A 77 -0.68 -6.64 0.05
CA ARG A 77 0.15 -6.24 -1.09
C ARG A 77 -0.33 -4.92 -1.66
N VAL A 78 0.58 -3.97 -1.82
CA VAL A 78 0.32 -2.63 -2.35
C VAL A 78 1.26 -2.37 -3.51
N TYR A 79 0.72 -1.84 -4.60
CA TYR A 79 1.53 -1.41 -5.74
C TYR A 79 1.72 0.10 -5.68
N CYS A 80 2.98 0.54 -5.61
CA CYS A 80 3.28 1.96 -5.70
C CYS A 80 3.38 2.37 -7.16
N MET A 81 2.43 3.16 -7.65
CA MET A 81 2.43 3.61 -9.05
C MET A 81 3.54 4.63 -9.34
N ALA A 82 4.05 5.35 -8.33
CA ALA A 82 5.10 6.34 -8.53
C ALA A 82 6.46 5.70 -8.87
N CYS A 83 6.80 4.56 -8.25
CA CYS A 83 8.05 3.83 -8.51
C CYS A 83 7.84 2.48 -9.20
N MET A 84 6.61 2.15 -9.57
CA MET A 84 6.22 0.88 -10.21
C MET A 84 6.66 -0.37 -9.44
N THR A 85 6.78 -0.27 -8.12
CA THR A 85 7.29 -1.35 -7.27
C THR A 85 6.14 -2.01 -6.50
N ARG A 86 6.18 -3.35 -6.42
CA ARG A 86 5.30 -4.14 -5.55
C ARG A 86 5.84 -4.12 -4.13
N LEU A 87 4.95 -3.85 -3.19
CA LEU A 87 5.28 -3.74 -1.78
C LEU A 87 4.39 -4.67 -0.95
N SER A 88 4.94 -5.29 0.07
CA SER A 88 4.16 -5.94 1.14
C SER A 88 4.15 -5.05 2.36
N ILE A 89 2.97 -4.86 2.94
CA ILE A 89 2.81 -4.17 4.21
C ILE A 89 3.34 -5.07 5.32
N VAL A 90 4.22 -4.53 6.15
CA VAL A 90 4.75 -5.17 7.34
C VAL A 90 4.57 -4.25 8.53
N ARG A 91 4.51 -4.84 9.72
CA ARG A 91 4.56 -4.07 10.96
C ARG A 91 6.01 -3.93 11.40
N SER A 92 6.48 -2.69 11.48
CA SER A 92 7.79 -2.33 12.01
C SER A 92 7.90 -2.68 13.50
N ALA A 93 9.12 -2.83 14.01
CA ALA A 93 9.40 -3.06 15.43
C ALA A 93 8.86 -1.93 16.33
N ALA A 94 8.73 -0.72 15.77
CA ALA A 94 8.11 0.44 16.44
C ALA A 94 6.56 0.42 16.39
N GLY A 95 5.94 -0.66 15.90
CA GLY A 95 4.48 -0.82 15.79
C GLY A 95 3.83 -0.08 14.62
N ARG A 96 4.62 0.60 13.77
CA ARG A 96 4.15 1.35 12.59
C ARG A 96 3.97 0.43 11.38
N LEU A 97 3.11 0.82 10.45
CA LEU A 97 2.96 0.15 9.15
C LEU A 97 4.04 0.65 8.19
N GLU A 98 4.92 -0.25 7.77
CA GLU A 98 5.96 0.01 6.77
C GLU A 98 5.75 -0.88 5.56
N ALA A 99 6.30 -0.48 4.42
CA ALA A 99 6.24 -1.29 3.21
C ALA A 99 7.62 -1.88 2.92
N LEU A 100 7.68 -3.17 2.62
CA LEU A 100 8.87 -3.85 2.11
C LEU A 100 8.71 -4.15 0.63
N VAL A 101 9.82 -4.09 -0.12
CA VAL A 101 9.82 -4.44 -1.54
C VAL A 101 9.70 -5.95 -1.68
N VAL A 102 8.79 -6.38 -2.56
CA VAL A 102 8.64 -7.79 -2.93
C VAL A 102 8.96 -7.93 -4.42
N TYR A 103 9.83 -8.88 -4.75
CA TYR A 103 10.25 -9.19 -6.11
C TYR A 103 9.38 -10.29 -6.72
#